data_AF-A0A8J6FQQ2-F1
#
_entry.id   AF-A0A8J6FQQ2-F1
#
_cell.length_a   1.000
_cell.length_b   1.000
_cell.length_c   1.000
_cell.angle_alpha   90.00
_cell.angle_beta   90.00
_cell.angle_gamma   90.00
#
_symmetry.space_group_name_H-M   'P 1'
#
loop_
_entity.id
_entity.type
_entity.pdbx_description
1 polymer ?
#
loop_
_entity_poly.entity_id
_entity_poly.type
_entity_poly.pdbx_seq_one_letter_code
_entity_poly.pdbx_strand_id
1 'polypeptide(L)'
;MGCGCSSDYDEDWMENFDVCENCHLPREKKQMILQYDIQDPLVSYMSQIPPISPVYDKQVVALYDYVPVHDGDLGFQAGEMLHILEASGEWWKAKSLRTGEEGLVPYNFVGHVSGIASERWFFKDLGRKDAERQLLAPGNQQGSFLIRESETNKGSYSLSVRDLDQNHGEVVKHYKIRNMDNGGFYISPRITFKTLQELVQHYSGTLDGLCTLLKEPCQTQRPQKPWWGDEWEISRSSLQLVKKLGAGQFGEVWMGYYNKHTKVAIKSLKQGAMPPTAFLAEANLMKQLQHPRLVRLHAVVTEEPIFIVTEFMENGKT
;
A
#
# COMPACT_ATOMS: atom_id res chain seq x y z
N MET A 1 -63.16 17.50 -20.83
CA MET A 1 -62.05 17.35 -21.79
C MET A 1 -60.81 17.32 -20.92
N GLY A 2 -60.00 16.29 -20.77
CA GLY A 2 -59.39 15.33 -21.69
C GLY A 2 -58.02 14.99 -21.06
N CYS A 3 -57.58 13.74 -21.17
CA CYS A 3 -56.48 13.10 -20.42
C CYS A 3 -55.07 13.43 -20.95
N GLY A 4 -54.00 13.08 -20.19
CA GLY A 4 -52.73 12.59 -20.77
C GLY A 4 -51.41 13.09 -20.16
N CYS A 5 -50.53 12.15 -19.76
CA CYS A 5 -49.15 12.35 -19.31
C CYS A 5 -48.14 12.42 -20.49
N SER A 6 -47.01 13.13 -20.35
CA SER A 6 -45.67 12.91 -20.99
C SER A 6 -44.69 13.99 -20.44
N SER A 7 -43.45 13.73 -20.00
CA SER A 7 -42.19 13.47 -20.76
C SER A 7 -42.00 14.50 -21.91
N ASP A 8 -40.89 15.22 -22.10
CA ASP A 8 -39.47 14.87 -22.15
C ASP A 8 -38.61 16.16 -22.32
N TYR A 9 -37.30 16.01 -22.08
CA TYR A 9 -36.07 16.69 -22.56
C TYR A 9 -36.19 17.94 -23.49
N ASP A 10 -35.37 18.99 -23.35
CA ASP A 10 -33.97 19.02 -23.84
C ASP A 10 -33.13 20.22 -23.32
N GLU A 11 -31.82 20.01 -23.46
CA GLU A 11 -30.63 20.83 -23.22
C GLU A 11 -30.71 22.35 -23.51
N ASP A 12 -29.99 23.16 -22.72
CA ASP A 12 -29.08 24.15 -23.33
C ASP A 12 -28.02 24.73 -22.37
N TRP A 13 -26.81 24.80 -22.90
CA TRP A 13 -25.58 25.30 -22.33
C TRP A 13 -25.61 26.82 -22.13
N MET A 14 -25.05 27.34 -21.02
CA MET A 14 -24.02 28.40 -21.07
C MET A 14 -23.54 28.85 -19.68
N GLU A 15 -22.23 29.02 -19.62
CA GLU A 15 -21.42 29.51 -18.51
C GLU A 15 -21.75 30.96 -18.14
N ASN A 16 -21.87 31.26 -16.85
CA ASN A 16 -22.02 32.61 -16.32
C ASN A 16 -20.74 33.44 -16.51
N PHE A 17 -20.78 34.46 -17.37
CA PHE A 17 -19.77 35.51 -17.46
C PHE A 17 -20.18 36.74 -16.65
N ASP A 18 -19.35 37.15 -15.67
CA ASP A 18 -19.53 38.38 -14.89
C ASP A 18 -19.28 39.64 -15.76
N VAL A 19 -20.34 40.41 -16.02
CA VAL A 19 -20.31 41.68 -16.78
C VAL A 19 -20.52 42.86 -15.82
N CYS A 20 -19.85 43.99 -16.08
CA CYS A 20 -19.96 45.20 -15.26
C CYS A 20 -21.27 45.98 -15.58
N GLU A 21 -22.15 46.16 -14.60
CA GLU A 21 -23.53 46.69 -14.79
C GLU A 21 -23.64 48.16 -15.24
N ASN A 22 -22.54 48.94 -15.27
CA ASN A 22 -22.61 50.35 -15.73
C ASN A 22 -22.07 50.61 -17.14
N CYS A 23 -21.37 49.65 -17.78
CA CYS A 23 -20.85 49.85 -19.14
C CYS A 23 -20.93 48.62 -20.05
N HIS A 24 -21.48 47.49 -19.58
CA HIS A 24 -21.78 46.28 -20.36
C HIS A 24 -20.61 45.71 -21.21
N LEU A 25 -19.36 45.96 -20.80
CA LEU A 25 -18.16 45.35 -21.38
C LEU A 25 -17.56 44.26 -20.46
N PRO A 26 -16.97 43.19 -21.02
CA PRO A 26 -16.27 42.15 -20.24
C PRO A 26 -15.04 42.72 -19.51
N ARG A 27 -14.78 42.29 -18.27
CA ARG A 27 -13.59 42.71 -17.50
C ARG A 27 -12.33 41.95 -17.98
N GLU A 28 -11.48 42.61 -18.76
CA GLU A 28 -10.14 42.10 -19.09
C GLU A 28 -9.18 42.16 -17.89
N LYS A 29 -8.49 41.07 -17.59
CA LYS A 29 -7.39 41.03 -16.60
C LYS A 29 -6.14 41.67 -17.22
N LYS A 30 -5.64 42.74 -16.59
CA LYS A 30 -4.40 43.46 -16.95
C LYS A 30 -3.21 42.50 -17.13
N GLN A 31 -2.67 42.49 -18.35
CA GLN A 31 -1.30 42.07 -18.66
C GLN A 31 -0.31 43.17 -18.23
N MET A 32 0.69 42.83 -17.43
CA MET A 32 1.93 43.60 -17.30
C MET A 32 2.91 43.09 -18.35
N ILE A 33 3.31 43.95 -19.29
CA ILE A 33 4.48 43.77 -20.14
C ILE A 33 5.48 44.86 -19.76
N LEU A 34 6.74 44.49 -19.55
CA LEU A 34 7.94 45.17 -20.04
C LEU A 34 9.19 44.45 -19.49
N GLN A 35 9.90 43.70 -20.32
CA GLN A 35 11.23 44.10 -20.78
C GLN A 35 11.76 43.19 -21.89
N TYR A 36 12.45 43.84 -22.83
CA TYR A 36 12.91 43.35 -24.12
C TYR A 36 14.14 42.44 -24.00
N ASP A 37 14.14 41.38 -24.82
CA ASP A 37 15.26 40.49 -25.11
C ASP A 37 16.23 41.20 -26.07
N ILE A 38 17.45 41.50 -25.63
CA ILE A 38 18.57 41.87 -26.51
C ILE A 38 19.61 40.77 -26.32
N GLN A 39 19.71 39.87 -27.29
CA GLN A 39 20.78 38.87 -27.35
C GLN A 39 21.94 39.43 -28.17
N ASP A 40 23.10 39.54 -27.52
CA ASP A 40 24.40 39.83 -28.12
C ASP A 40 24.92 38.56 -28.84
N PRO A 41 25.20 38.57 -30.16
CA PRO A 41 25.53 37.35 -30.91
C PRO A 41 26.90 36.73 -30.64
N LEU A 42 27.71 37.23 -29.70
CA LEU A 42 29.12 36.81 -29.56
C LEU A 42 29.56 36.22 -28.21
N VAL A 43 28.63 35.83 -27.32
CA VAL A 43 29.00 35.20 -26.05
C VAL A 43 28.43 33.78 -25.94
N SER A 44 29.29 32.76 -26.10
CA SER A 44 28.91 31.38 -25.81
C SER A 44 28.86 31.16 -24.31
N TYR A 45 27.67 31.20 -23.72
CA TYR A 45 27.45 30.69 -22.37
C TYR A 45 27.34 29.16 -22.43
N MET A 46 28.39 28.46 -21.99
CA MET A 46 28.25 27.06 -21.62
C MET A 46 27.25 26.98 -20.46
N SER A 47 26.06 26.45 -20.72
CA SER A 47 25.06 26.17 -19.70
C SER A 47 25.62 25.15 -18.72
N GLN A 48 26.20 25.63 -17.61
CA GLN A 48 26.43 24.80 -16.44
C GLN A 48 25.07 24.54 -15.81
N ILE A 49 24.52 23.36 -16.10
CA ILE A 49 23.39 22.80 -15.37
C ILE A 49 23.88 22.65 -13.91
N PRO A 50 23.21 23.23 -12.90
CA PRO A 50 23.54 22.94 -11.51
C PRO A 50 23.31 21.44 -11.28
N PRO A 51 24.17 20.73 -10.52
CA PRO A 51 23.97 19.31 -10.29
C PRO A 51 22.66 19.11 -9.52
N ILE A 52 21.61 18.71 -10.24
CA ILE A 52 20.41 18.13 -9.66
C ILE A 52 20.91 16.88 -8.94
N SER A 53 20.94 16.93 -7.63
CA SER A 53 21.04 15.73 -6.80
C SER A 53 19.62 15.31 -6.44
N PRO A 54 19.08 14.21 -6.99
CA PRO A 54 17.97 13.50 -6.39
C PRO A 54 18.53 12.18 -5.85
N VAL A 55 19.49 12.24 -4.94
CA VAL A 55 19.82 11.05 -4.16
C VAL A 55 18.82 11.02 -3.01
N TYR A 56 17.62 10.50 -3.30
CA TYR A 56 16.88 9.81 -2.25
C TYR A 56 17.85 8.81 -1.67
N ASP A 57 18.15 8.94 -0.38
CA ASP A 57 19.05 8.05 0.32
C ASP A 57 18.55 6.61 0.10
N LYS A 58 19.21 5.85 -0.77
CA LYS A 58 18.77 4.50 -1.20
C LYS A 58 18.98 3.47 -0.09
N GLN A 59 19.18 3.91 1.15
CA GLN A 59 19.30 3.04 2.30
C GLN A 59 17.91 2.75 2.87
N VAL A 60 17.66 1.47 3.10
CA VAL A 60 16.46 0.93 3.74
C VAL A 60 16.86 0.07 4.94
N VAL A 61 15.97 -0.05 5.91
CA VAL A 61 16.09 -0.95 7.05
C VAL A 61 15.17 -2.16 6.84
N ALA A 62 15.66 -3.35 7.15
CA ALA A 62 14.83 -4.55 7.17
C ALA A 62 13.81 -4.47 8.31
N LEU A 63 12.52 -4.54 8.00
CA LEU A 63 11.43 -4.52 8.98
C LEU A 63 11.22 -5.91 9.62
N TYR A 64 11.55 -6.97 8.87
CA TYR A 64 11.39 -8.36 9.27
C TYR A 64 12.62 -9.17 8.87
N ASP A 65 12.84 -10.31 9.53
CA ASP A 65 13.80 -11.29 9.04
C ASP A 65 13.38 -11.80 7.67
N TYR A 66 14.32 -12.22 6.84
CA TYR A 66 14.05 -12.92 5.60
C TYR A 66 15.05 -14.06 5.42
N VAL A 67 14.51 -15.27 5.37
CA VAL A 67 15.28 -16.47 5.02
C VAL A 67 15.18 -16.68 3.52
N PRO A 68 16.32 -16.74 2.80
CA PRO A 68 16.37 -16.98 1.37
C PRO A 68 15.81 -18.36 1.03
N VAL A 69 15.06 -18.45 -0.07
CA VAL A 69 14.39 -19.67 -0.54
C VAL A 69 14.59 -19.90 -2.03
N HIS A 70 14.91 -18.84 -2.78
CA HIS A 70 15.06 -18.90 -4.23
C HIS A 70 16.51 -18.59 -4.63
N ASP A 71 16.93 -19.06 -5.79
CA ASP A 71 18.26 -18.69 -6.28
C ASP A 71 18.29 -17.18 -6.60
N GLY A 72 19.24 -16.46 -5.99
CA GLY A 72 19.38 -15.02 -6.15
C GLY A 72 18.59 -14.12 -5.18
N ASP A 73 17.81 -14.65 -4.22
CA ASP A 73 17.36 -13.81 -3.09
C ASP A 73 18.45 -13.56 -2.05
N LEU A 74 18.37 -12.38 -1.43
CA LEU A 74 19.28 -11.97 -0.37
C LEU A 74 18.61 -12.21 0.99
N GLY A 75 19.24 -13.01 1.84
CA GLY A 75 18.87 -13.18 3.24
C GLY A 75 19.24 -11.98 4.12
N PHE A 76 18.38 -11.59 5.05
CA PHE A 76 18.64 -10.47 5.97
C PHE A 76 17.92 -10.62 7.32
N GLN A 77 18.41 -9.93 8.34
CA GLN A 77 17.82 -9.88 9.68
C GLN A 77 17.05 -8.56 9.89
N ALA A 78 15.99 -8.59 10.68
CA ALA A 78 15.25 -7.40 11.07
C ALA A 78 16.19 -6.38 11.75
N GLY A 79 16.11 -5.12 11.34
CA GLY A 79 16.99 -4.03 11.77
C GLY A 79 18.28 -3.88 10.96
N GLU A 80 18.60 -4.82 10.07
CA GLU A 80 19.76 -4.70 9.18
C GLU A 80 19.54 -3.63 8.11
N MET A 81 20.63 -2.95 7.75
CA MET A 81 20.64 -1.90 6.74
C MET A 81 20.98 -2.47 5.35
N LEU A 82 20.18 -2.09 4.35
CA LEU A 82 20.34 -2.50 2.97
C LEU A 82 20.45 -1.26 2.07
N HIS A 83 21.28 -1.35 1.05
CA HIS A 83 21.36 -0.33 -0.01
C HIS A 83 20.62 -0.82 -1.25
N ILE A 84 19.54 -0.13 -1.62
CA ILE A 84 18.76 -0.44 -2.81
C ILE A 84 19.53 -0.03 -4.06
N LEU A 85 19.80 -1.01 -4.93
CA LEU A 85 20.45 -0.81 -6.22
C LEU A 85 19.40 -0.48 -7.28
N GLU A 86 18.30 -1.25 -7.30
CA GLU A 86 17.19 -1.12 -8.24
C GLU A 86 15.84 -1.39 -7.56
N ALA A 87 14.87 -0.50 -7.74
CA ALA A 87 13.51 -0.60 -7.19
C ALA A 87 12.49 -0.73 -8.33
N SER A 88 12.28 -1.95 -8.80
CA SER A 88 11.30 -2.27 -9.85
C SER A 88 10.45 -3.46 -9.41
N GLY A 89 9.13 -3.34 -9.56
CA GLY A 89 8.18 -4.38 -9.14
C GLY A 89 8.21 -4.65 -7.62
N GLU A 90 7.98 -5.91 -7.25
CA GLU A 90 7.87 -6.33 -5.84
C GLU A 90 9.16 -6.92 -5.26
N TRP A 91 10.15 -7.21 -6.10
CA TRP A 91 11.47 -7.70 -5.71
C TRP A 91 12.53 -6.69 -6.12
N TRP A 92 13.12 -6.02 -5.15
CA TRP A 92 14.11 -4.98 -5.38
C TRP A 92 15.51 -5.57 -5.29
N LYS A 93 16.41 -5.12 -6.16
CA LYS A 93 17.83 -5.50 -6.06
C LYS A 93 18.48 -4.66 -4.97
N ALA A 94 19.08 -5.30 -3.98
CA ALA A 94 19.70 -4.64 -2.85
C ALA A 94 21.05 -5.26 -2.49
N LYS A 95 21.84 -4.49 -1.75
CA LYS A 95 23.11 -4.90 -1.14
C LYS A 95 23.01 -4.83 0.37
N SER A 96 23.33 -5.91 1.06
CA SER A 96 23.45 -5.91 2.51
C SER A 96 24.67 -5.09 2.94
N LEU A 97 24.45 -4.10 3.82
CA LEU A 97 25.56 -3.33 4.39
C LEU A 97 26.30 -4.10 5.49
N ARG A 98 25.70 -5.18 6.02
CA ARG A 98 26.33 -6.04 7.04
C ARG A 98 27.24 -7.10 6.42
N THR A 99 26.81 -7.73 5.34
CA THR A 99 27.52 -8.86 4.70
C THR A 99 28.25 -8.47 3.42
N GLY A 100 27.83 -7.38 2.76
CA GLY A 100 28.32 -6.99 1.44
C GLY A 100 27.71 -7.79 0.28
N GLU A 101 26.84 -8.76 0.55
CA GLU A 101 26.18 -9.58 -0.46
C GLU A 101 25.08 -8.80 -1.19
N GLU A 102 24.84 -9.17 -2.44
CA GLU A 102 23.82 -8.57 -3.31
C GLU A 102 22.81 -9.63 -3.74
N GLY A 103 21.54 -9.24 -3.82
CA GLY A 103 20.48 -10.11 -4.29
C GLY A 103 19.12 -9.40 -4.27
N LEU A 104 18.07 -10.16 -4.55
CA LEU A 104 16.70 -9.65 -4.55
C LEU A 104 16.11 -9.69 -3.14
N VAL A 105 15.44 -8.61 -2.74
CA VAL A 105 14.72 -8.48 -1.48
C VAL A 105 13.26 -8.11 -1.75
N PRO A 106 12.32 -8.64 -0.96
CA PRO A 106 10.92 -8.29 -1.12
C PRO A 106 10.68 -6.87 -0.61
N TYR A 107 10.08 -6.01 -1.45
CA TYR A 107 9.93 -4.57 -1.15
C TYR A 107 9.17 -4.31 0.16
N ASN A 108 8.19 -5.15 0.48
CA ASN A 108 7.35 -5.04 1.65
C ASN A 108 8.01 -5.54 2.94
N PHE A 109 9.26 -6.01 2.88
CA PHE A 109 10.06 -6.41 4.03
C PHE A 109 11.06 -5.33 4.45
N VAL A 110 11.14 -4.23 3.70
CA VAL A 110 12.09 -3.14 3.95
C VAL A 110 11.35 -1.80 4.09
N GLY A 111 11.89 -0.91 4.91
CA GLY A 111 11.37 0.44 5.15
C GLY A 111 12.47 1.48 5.01
N HIS A 112 12.14 2.75 4.78
CA HIS A 112 13.16 3.79 4.64
C HIS A 112 13.95 4.00 5.94
N VAL A 113 15.24 4.34 5.84
CA VAL A 113 16.16 4.54 6.98
C VAL A 113 15.84 5.79 7.80
N SER A 114 15.17 6.77 7.18
CA SER A 114 14.91 8.05 7.81
C SER A 114 13.44 8.46 7.73
N GLY A 115 12.99 9.10 8.81
CA GLY A 115 11.64 9.61 8.95
C GLY A 115 10.67 8.63 9.61
N ILE A 116 9.43 9.07 9.78
CA ILE A 116 8.38 8.31 10.45
C ILE A 116 8.08 6.94 9.80
N ALA A 117 8.45 6.75 8.54
CA ALA A 117 8.24 5.50 7.81
C ALA A 117 9.07 4.31 8.34
N SER A 118 10.11 4.55 9.14
CA SER A 118 10.89 3.50 9.79
C SER A 118 10.27 3.01 11.10
N GLU A 119 9.30 3.76 11.64
CA GLU A 119 8.71 3.49 12.94
C GLU A 119 7.73 2.32 12.84
N ARG A 120 7.94 1.28 13.67
CA ARG A 120 7.10 0.07 13.68
C ARG A 120 5.62 0.36 14.00
N TRP A 121 5.34 1.49 14.64
CA TRP A 121 3.99 1.95 14.97
C TRP A 121 3.36 2.80 13.87
N PHE A 122 4.06 3.13 12.77
CA PHE A 122 3.55 3.99 11.70
C PHE A 122 3.05 3.20 10.49
N PHE A 123 1.84 3.52 10.06
CA PHE A 123 1.11 2.83 8.99
C PHE A 123 0.60 3.86 7.98
N LYS A 124 1.36 4.07 6.91
CA LYS A 124 1.07 5.10 5.92
C LYS A 124 -0.32 4.93 5.28
N ASP A 125 -0.54 3.80 4.63
CA ASP A 125 -1.74 3.55 3.81
C ASP A 125 -2.73 2.62 4.53
N LEU A 126 -3.11 2.97 5.77
CA LEU A 126 -4.03 2.17 6.58
C LEU A 126 -5.31 2.93 6.92
N GLY A 127 -6.45 2.42 6.47
CA GLY A 127 -7.76 2.99 6.77
C GLY A 127 -8.24 2.69 8.19
N ARG A 128 -9.24 3.44 8.68
CA ARG A 128 -9.78 3.31 10.05
C ARG A 128 -10.25 1.90 10.36
N LYS A 129 -11.04 1.30 9.46
CA LYS A 129 -11.58 -0.05 9.65
C LYS A 129 -10.50 -1.13 9.63
N ASP A 130 -9.47 -0.96 8.80
CA ASP A 130 -8.37 -1.92 8.71
C ASP A 130 -7.44 -1.80 9.93
N ALA A 131 -7.24 -0.59 10.47
CA ALA A 131 -6.58 -0.38 11.75
C ALA A 131 -7.31 -1.07 12.91
N GLU A 132 -8.64 -0.99 12.96
CA GLU A 132 -9.45 -1.69 13.96
C GLU A 132 -9.24 -3.21 13.87
N ARG A 133 -9.30 -3.77 12.66
CA ARG A 133 -9.06 -5.21 12.43
C ARG A 133 -7.67 -5.65 12.85
N GLN A 134 -6.63 -4.88 12.51
CA GLN A 134 -5.25 -5.22 12.87
C GLN A 134 -5.04 -5.16 14.38
N LEU A 135 -5.49 -4.08 15.03
CA LEU A 135 -5.34 -3.93 16.48
C LEU A 135 -6.10 -5.00 17.26
N LEU A 136 -7.28 -5.41 16.80
CA LEU A 136 -8.06 -6.47 17.44
C LEU A 136 -7.59 -7.89 17.07
N ALA A 137 -6.63 -8.04 16.15
CA ALA A 137 -6.09 -9.34 15.81
C ALA A 137 -5.36 -9.99 17.01
N PRO A 138 -5.29 -11.34 17.07
CA PRO A 138 -4.49 -12.05 18.06
C PRO A 138 -3.03 -11.60 18.04
N GLY A 139 -2.41 -11.46 19.22
CA GLY A 139 -1.03 -10.97 19.40
C GLY A 139 -0.96 -9.55 19.96
N ASN A 140 -1.98 -8.72 19.70
CA ASN A 140 -2.13 -7.39 20.28
C ASN A 140 -2.80 -7.44 21.67
N GLN A 141 -2.49 -6.46 22.52
CA GLN A 141 -3.01 -6.37 23.91
C GLN A 141 -3.57 -4.97 24.20
N GLN A 142 -4.18 -4.77 25.37
CA GLN A 142 -4.63 -3.43 25.80
C GLN A 142 -3.43 -2.46 25.87
N GLY A 143 -3.55 -1.32 25.18
CA GLY A 143 -2.48 -0.35 24.99
C GLY A 143 -1.70 -0.55 23.69
N SER A 144 -1.96 -1.61 22.92
CA SER A 144 -1.42 -1.74 21.57
C SER A 144 -1.91 -0.60 20.68
N PHE A 145 -1.02 -0.03 19.87
CA PHE A 145 -1.34 1.20 19.14
C PHE A 145 -0.67 1.29 17.77
N LEU A 146 -1.23 2.15 16.92
CA LEU A 146 -0.60 2.55 15.67
C LEU A 146 -0.94 4.01 15.33
N ILE A 147 -0.07 4.66 14.56
CA ILE A 147 -0.33 5.97 13.95
C ILE A 147 -0.44 5.75 12.44
N ARG A 148 -1.50 6.33 11.84
CA ARG A 148 -1.78 6.23 10.41
C ARG A 148 -2.08 7.60 9.81
N GLU A 149 -1.95 7.73 8.49
CA GLU A 149 -2.41 8.93 7.81
C GLU A 149 -3.94 9.06 7.91
N SER A 150 -4.43 10.30 8.01
CA SER A 150 -5.84 10.57 8.17
C SER A 150 -6.56 10.50 6.83
N GLU A 151 -7.47 9.53 6.66
CA GLU A 151 -8.30 9.36 5.45
C GLU A 151 -9.10 10.62 5.07
N THR A 152 -9.56 11.36 6.08
CA THR A 152 -10.42 12.55 5.87
C THR A 152 -9.65 13.86 5.74
N ASN A 153 -8.36 13.89 6.09
CA ASN A 153 -7.59 15.13 6.22
C ASN A 153 -6.15 14.89 5.75
N LYS A 154 -5.89 15.14 4.46
CA LYS A 154 -4.55 14.99 3.88
C LYS A 154 -3.52 15.76 4.70
N GLY A 155 -2.41 15.10 5.00
CA GLY A 155 -1.32 15.64 5.82
C GLY A 155 -1.52 15.52 7.34
N SER A 156 -2.73 15.23 7.84
CA SER A 156 -2.95 14.96 9.27
C SER A 156 -2.80 13.46 9.59
N TYR A 157 -2.65 13.13 10.86
CA TYR A 157 -2.49 11.76 11.33
C TYR A 157 -3.60 11.34 12.30
N SER A 158 -3.72 10.04 12.56
CA SER A 158 -4.62 9.49 13.56
C SER A 158 -3.89 8.44 14.39
N LEU A 159 -3.96 8.57 15.72
CA LEU A 159 -3.53 7.55 16.68
C LEU A 159 -4.71 6.60 16.92
N SER A 160 -4.51 5.31 16.72
CA SER A 160 -5.50 4.26 17.00
C SER A 160 -4.97 3.39 18.13
N VAL A 161 -5.76 3.18 19.19
CA VAL A 161 -5.33 2.48 20.42
C VAL A 161 -6.34 1.41 20.78
N ARG A 162 -5.88 0.17 21.00
CA ARG A 162 -6.68 -0.93 21.57
C ARG A 162 -6.90 -0.68 23.05
N ASP A 163 -8.15 -0.68 23.45
CA ASP A 163 -8.59 -0.50 24.82
C ASP A 163 -9.53 -1.64 25.23
N LEU A 164 -9.68 -1.83 26.54
CA LEU A 164 -10.63 -2.77 27.12
C LEU A 164 -11.69 -1.96 27.88
N ASP A 165 -12.84 -1.78 27.24
CA ASP A 165 -13.98 -1.10 27.83
C ASP A 165 -14.78 -2.07 28.72
N GLN A 166 -15.16 -1.63 29.92
CA GLN A 166 -15.86 -2.49 30.89
C GLN A 166 -17.24 -2.93 30.41
N ASN A 167 -17.89 -2.17 29.51
CA ASN A 167 -19.24 -2.45 29.02
C ASN A 167 -19.23 -3.09 27.63
N HIS A 168 -18.28 -2.71 26.77
CA HIS A 168 -18.25 -3.11 25.36
C HIS A 168 -17.14 -4.14 25.04
N GLY A 169 -16.32 -4.50 26.02
CA GLY A 169 -15.19 -5.41 25.83
C GLY A 169 -14.06 -4.74 25.03
N GLU A 170 -13.44 -5.49 24.12
CA GLU A 170 -12.31 -5.00 23.34
C GLU A 170 -12.77 -3.99 22.28
N VAL A 171 -12.21 -2.78 22.35
CA VAL A 171 -12.55 -1.69 21.43
C VAL A 171 -11.28 -0.98 20.95
N VAL A 172 -11.39 -0.24 19.85
CA VAL A 172 -10.31 0.61 19.36
C VAL A 172 -10.77 2.06 19.36
N LYS A 173 -10.02 2.91 20.07
CA LYS A 173 -10.28 4.35 20.16
C LYS A 173 -9.34 5.10 19.23
N HIS A 174 -9.87 6.11 18.55
CA HIS A 174 -9.15 6.88 17.53
C HIS A 174 -9.04 8.33 17.96
N TYR A 175 -7.81 8.86 17.96
CA TYR A 175 -7.48 10.23 18.31
C TYR A 175 -6.91 10.94 17.10
N LYS A 176 -7.52 12.07 16.73
CA LYS A 176 -7.02 12.89 15.63
C LYS A 176 -5.76 13.61 16.09
N ILE A 177 -4.65 13.38 15.39
CA ILE A 177 -3.43 14.15 15.57
C ILE A 177 -3.45 15.29 14.55
N ARG A 178 -3.43 16.51 15.05
CA ARG A 178 -3.42 17.73 14.23
C ARG A 178 -2.01 18.27 14.10
N ASN A 179 -1.75 18.89 12.96
CA ASN A 179 -0.50 19.60 12.71
C ASN A 179 -0.66 21.06 13.15
N MET A 180 0.44 21.68 13.55
CA MET A 180 0.55 23.11 13.81
C MET A 180 1.18 23.83 12.61
N ASP A 181 0.82 25.11 12.42
CA ASP A 181 1.33 25.92 11.30
C ASP A 181 2.86 26.15 11.38
N ASN A 182 3.41 26.18 12.59
CA ASN A 182 4.84 26.35 12.86
C ASN A 182 5.62 25.03 12.89
N GLY A 183 5.00 23.93 12.47
CA GLY A 183 5.54 22.58 12.63
C GLY A 183 5.28 22.02 14.02
N GLY A 184 4.92 20.74 14.09
CA GLY A 184 4.58 20.04 15.33
C GLY A 184 3.19 19.42 15.31
N PHE A 185 2.92 18.62 16.35
CA PHE A 185 1.79 17.71 16.43
C PHE A 185 1.10 17.80 17.78
N TYR A 186 -0.22 17.62 17.81
CA TYR A 186 -0.97 17.51 19.06
C TYR A 186 -2.26 16.70 18.89
N ILE A 187 -2.70 16.09 19.98
CA ILE A 187 -4.07 15.53 20.12
C ILE A 187 -4.95 16.54 20.85
N SER A 188 -4.43 17.09 21.96
CA SER A 188 -5.04 18.17 22.74
C SER A 188 -4.19 19.43 22.60
N PRO A 189 -4.76 20.62 22.31
CA PRO A 189 -3.99 21.87 22.18
C PRO A 189 -3.16 22.25 23.41
N ARG A 190 -3.43 21.63 24.57
CA ARG A 190 -2.69 21.86 25.82
C ARG A 190 -1.28 21.26 25.81
N ILE A 191 -1.04 20.26 24.97
CA ILE A 191 0.22 19.50 24.93
C ILE A 191 0.61 19.31 23.47
N THR A 192 1.75 19.91 23.10
CA THR A 192 2.25 19.93 21.72
C THR A 192 3.63 19.28 21.66
N PHE A 193 3.94 18.67 20.52
CA PHE A 193 5.17 17.92 20.29
C PHE A 193 5.82 18.36 18.99
N LYS A 194 7.16 18.33 18.90
CA LYS A 194 7.85 18.66 17.65
C LYS A 194 7.79 17.50 16.66
N THR A 195 7.79 16.27 17.18
CA THR A 195 7.80 15.04 16.38
C THR A 195 6.72 14.06 16.85
N LEU A 196 6.34 13.11 16.00
CA LEU A 196 5.41 12.05 16.38
C LEU A 196 6.05 11.03 17.34
N GLN A 197 7.37 10.88 17.29
CA GLN A 197 8.15 10.12 18.27
C GLN A 197 7.99 10.68 19.69
N GLU A 198 8.13 12.00 19.86
CA GLU A 198 7.91 12.67 21.15
C GLU A 198 6.48 12.48 21.66
N LEU A 199 5.49 12.57 20.75
CA LEU A 199 4.09 12.29 21.07
C LEU A 199 3.90 10.87 21.60
N VAL A 200 4.46 9.86 20.89
CA VAL A 200 4.37 8.45 21.29
C VAL A 200 5.06 8.24 22.64
N GLN A 201 6.26 8.79 22.82
CA GLN A 201 7.01 8.67 24.07
C GLN A 201 6.23 9.25 25.27
N HIS A 202 5.61 10.42 25.09
CA HIS A 202 4.79 11.06 26.12
C HIS A 202 3.61 10.19 26.52
N TYR A 203 2.81 9.75 25.54
CA TYR A 203 1.59 8.97 25.81
C TYR A 203 1.87 7.50 26.19
N SER A 204 3.12 7.06 26.10
CA SER A 204 3.58 5.80 26.69
C SER A 204 3.77 5.93 28.21
N GLY A 205 4.12 7.12 28.71
CA GLY A 205 4.32 7.38 30.13
C GLY A 205 3.13 8.04 30.84
N THR A 206 2.31 8.79 30.11
CA THR A 206 1.25 9.64 30.69
C THR A 206 -0.06 9.51 29.90
N LEU A 207 -1.20 9.43 30.59
CA LEU A 207 -2.51 9.28 29.93
C LEU A 207 -2.97 10.58 29.24
N ASP A 208 -2.97 11.70 29.96
CA ASP A 208 -3.39 13.03 29.49
C ASP A 208 -4.65 13.05 28.60
N GLY A 209 -5.65 12.24 28.98
CA GLY A 209 -6.94 12.13 28.30
C GLY A 209 -7.05 11.01 27.27
N LEU A 210 -5.98 10.24 27.03
CA LEU A 210 -6.10 8.95 26.35
C LEU A 210 -6.80 7.93 27.25
N CYS A 211 -7.38 6.92 26.60
CA CYS A 211 -8.11 5.84 27.24
C CYS A 211 -7.21 4.87 28.02
N THR A 212 -6.00 4.65 27.52
CA THR A 212 -4.97 3.82 28.13
C THR A 212 -3.60 4.34 27.70
N LEU A 213 -2.56 3.99 28.45
CA LEU A 213 -1.17 4.24 28.07
C LEU A 213 -0.83 3.46 26.80
N LEU A 214 0.00 4.06 25.94
CA LEU A 214 0.60 3.38 24.81
C LEU A 214 1.62 2.37 25.33
N LYS A 215 1.52 1.13 24.88
CA LYS A 215 2.44 0.05 25.27
C LYS A 215 3.24 -0.38 24.04
N GLU A 216 2.77 -1.41 23.35
CA GLU A 216 3.46 -1.98 22.21
C GLU A 216 2.88 -1.47 20.88
N PRO A 217 3.70 -1.22 19.85
CA PRO A 217 3.21 -1.05 18.50
C PRO A 217 2.30 -2.20 18.07
N CYS A 218 1.32 -1.90 17.21
CA CYS A 218 0.44 -2.89 16.62
C CYS A 218 1.28 -3.96 15.91
N GLN A 219 1.14 -5.20 16.36
CA GLN A 219 1.71 -6.35 15.69
C GLN A 219 0.88 -6.59 14.42
N THR A 220 1.48 -6.34 13.27
CA THR A 220 0.95 -6.84 12.02
C THR A 220 1.38 -8.28 11.80
N GLN A 221 0.50 -9.03 11.14
CA GLN A 221 0.93 -10.29 10.55
C GLN A 221 2.10 -10.00 9.62
N ARG A 222 3.17 -10.80 9.75
CA ARG A 222 4.32 -10.72 8.86
C ARG A 222 3.81 -10.71 7.42
N PRO A 223 4.19 -9.72 6.60
CA PRO A 223 3.67 -9.61 5.25
C PRO A 223 3.95 -10.90 4.48
N GLN A 224 3.00 -11.31 3.64
CA GLN A 224 3.26 -12.43 2.75
C GLN A 224 4.38 -12.06 1.78
N LYS A 225 5.27 -13.03 1.54
CA LYS A 225 6.31 -12.88 0.53
C LYS A 225 5.63 -12.65 -0.82
N PRO A 226 6.03 -11.64 -1.61
CA PRO A 226 5.59 -11.51 -2.98
C PRO A 226 5.87 -12.79 -3.78
N TRP A 227 5.11 -13.03 -4.84
CA TRP A 227 5.37 -14.18 -5.72
C TRP A 227 6.73 -13.99 -6.41
N TRP A 228 7.49 -15.07 -6.59
CA TRP A 228 8.86 -14.99 -7.08
C TRP A 228 8.91 -14.67 -8.58
N GLY A 229 9.46 -13.50 -8.93
CA GLY A 229 9.79 -13.09 -10.30
C GLY A 229 8.68 -13.23 -11.35
N ASP A 230 9.08 -13.56 -12.58
CA ASP A 230 8.23 -13.78 -13.76
C ASP A 230 7.67 -15.23 -13.84
N GLU A 231 7.61 -15.97 -12.73
CA GLU A 231 7.12 -17.35 -12.68
C GLU A 231 5.59 -17.42 -12.84
N TRP A 232 5.13 -17.08 -14.05
CA TRP A 232 3.73 -16.98 -14.43
C TRP A 232 3.19 -18.30 -14.95
N GLU A 233 3.84 -18.87 -15.97
CA GLU A 233 3.56 -20.21 -16.45
C GLU A 233 4.52 -21.18 -15.77
N ILE A 234 4.00 -22.06 -14.92
CA ILE A 234 4.79 -22.98 -14.11
C ILE A 234 4.58 -24.43 -14.55
N SER A 235 5.58 -25.28 -14.35
CA SER A 235 5.46 -26.71 -14.62
C SER A 235 4.53 -27.38 -13.60
N ARG A 236 3.65 -28.27 -14.05
CA ARG A 236 2.75 -29.04 -13.15
C ARG A 236 3.50 -29.78 -12.04
N SER A 237 4.71 -30.26 -12.33
CA SER A 237 5.54 -31.00 -11.37
C SER A 237 6.01 -30.16 -10.18
N SER A 238 5.98 -28.83 -10.29
CA SER A 238 6.26 -27.90 -9.19
C SER A 238 5.14 -27.81 -8.16
N LEU A 239 3.95 -28.35 -8.48
CA LEU A 239 2.76 -28.30 -7.64
C LEU A 239 2.48 -29.66 -6.99
N GLN A 240 2.26 -29.62 -5.68
CA GLN A 240 1.80 -30.77 -4.90
C GLN A 240 0.37 -30.51 -4.41
N LEU A 241 -0.60 -31.25 -4.95
CA LEU A 241 -1.99 -31.21 -4.47
C LEU A 241 -2.08 -32.04 -3.18
N VAL A 242 -2.55 -31.44 -2.09
CA VAL A 242 -2.56 -32.07 -0.75
C VAL A 242 -3.96 -32.36 -0.26
N LYS A 243 -4.85 -31.37 -0.23
CA LYS A 243 -6.21 -31.51 0.33
C LYS A 243 -7.23 -30.91 -0.63
N LYS A 244 -8.22 -31.70 -1.04
CA LYS A 244 -9.37 -31.18 -1.79
C LYS A 244 -10.18 -30.24 -0.90
N LEU A 245 -10.38 -29.00 -1.34
CA LEU A 245 -11.17 -27.98 -0.64
C LEU A 245 -12.61 -27.95 -1.12
N GLY A 246 -12.84 -28.27 -2.39
CA GLY A 246 -14.17 -28.33 -2.97
C GLY A 246 -14.18 -28.75 -4.43
N ALA A 247 -15.38 -28.96 -4.95
CA ALA A 247 -15.63 -29.20 -6.36
C ALA A 247 -16.84 -28.37 -6.80
N GLY A 248 -16.85 -27.94 -8.06
CA GLY A 248 -17.93 -27.16 -8.65
C GLY A 248 -18.07 -27.43 -10.13
N GLN A 249 -18.94 -26.65 -10.78
CA GLN A 249 -19.24 -26.79 -12.21
C GLN A 249 -17.98 -26.72 -13.08
N PHE A 250 -17.05 -25.83 -12.73
CA PHE A 250 -15.85 -25.51 -13.51
C PHE A 250 -14.61 -26.34 -13.14
N GLY A 251 -14.73 -27.29 -12.21
CA GLY A 251 -13.62 -28.15 -11.80
C GLY A 251 -13.46 -28.23 -10.28
N GLU A 252 -12.24 -28.49 -9.83
CA GLU A 252 -11.93 -28.81 -8.44
C GLU A 252 -10.95 -27.81 -7.85
N VAL A 253 -11.08 -27.53 -6.56
CA VAL A 253 -10.17 -26.65 -5.83
C VAL A 253 -9.44 -27.47 -4.77
N TRP A 254 -8.13 -27.34 -4.73
CA TRP A 254 -7.22 -28.05 -3.87
C TRP A 254 -6.37 -27.07 -3.08
N MET A 255 -6.06 -27.38 -1.82
CA MET A 255 -4.93 -26.82 -1.10
C MET A 255 -3.71 -27.65 -1.47
N GLY A 256 -2.59 -26.97 -1.75
CA GLY A 256 -1.34 -27.61 -2.11
C GLY A 256 -0.13 -26.74 -1.79
N TYR A 257 1.02 -27.18 -2.28
CA TYR A 257 2.28 -26.45 -2.18
C TYR A 257 2.91 -26.27 -3.55
N TYR A 258 3.40 -25.05 -3.81
CA TYR A 258 4.32 -24.73 -4.89
C TYR A 258 5.76 -24.82 -4.38
N ASN A 259 6.63 -25.51 -5.13
CA ASN A 259 8.04 -25.76 -4.80
C ASN A 259 8.25 -26.28 -3.37
N LYS A 260 7.27 -27.03 -2.82
CA LYS A 260 7.26 -27.63 -1.48
C LYS A 260 7.19 -26.65 -0.29
N HIS A 261 7.32 -25.34 -0.51
CA HIS A 261 7.37 -24.36 0.58
C HIS A 261 6.22 -23.34 0.55
N THR A 262 5.69 -22.99 -0.63
CA THR A 262 4.65 -21.96 -0.75
C THR A 262 3.27 -22.61 -0.75
N LYS A 263 2.50 -22.42 0.31
CA LYS A 263 1.12 -22.91 0.42
C LYS A 263 0.22 -22.12 -0.54
N VAL A 264 -0.55 -22.83 -1.37
CA VAL A 264 -1.38 -22.24 -2.43
C VAL A 264 -2.75 -22.92 -2.53
N ALA A 265 -3.71 -22.22 -3.14
CA ALA A 265 -4.92 -22.82 -3.65
C ALA A 265 -4.76 -23.10 -5.16
N ILE A 266 -5.12 -24.31 -5.58
CA ILE A 266 -4.96 -24.80 -6.95
C ILE A 266 -6.35 -25.16 -7.47
N LYS A 267 -6.86 -24.39 -8.41
CA LYS A 267 -8.11 -24.70 -9.12
C LYS A 267 -7.78 -25.42 -10.41
N SER A 268 -8.10 -26.72 -10.44
CA SER A 268 -8.04 -27.54 -11.64
C SER A 268 -9.31 -27.34 -12.46
N LEU A 269 -9.17 -26.89 -13.71
CA LEU A 269 -10.27 -26.86 -14.65
C LEU A 269 -10.53 -28.26 -15.22
N LYS A 270 -11.77 -28.51 -15.63
CA LYS A 270 -12.11 -29.74 -16.36
C LYS A 270 -11.43 -29.75 -17.72
N GLN A 271 -11.05 -30.93 -18.19
CA GLN A 271 -10.48 -31.10 -19.52
C GLN A 271 -11.46 -30.60 -20.60
N GLY A 272 -10.95 -29.87 -21.60
CA GLY A 272 -11.78 -29.31 -22.68
C GLY A 272 -12.73 -28.18 -22.24
N ALA A 273 -12.61 -27.65 -21.01
CA ALA A 273 -13.46 -26.55 -20.55
C ALA A 273 -13.26 -25.26 -21.35
N MET A 274 -12.02 -24.98 -21.77
CA MET A 274 -11.66 -23.85 -22.62
C MET A 274 -10.29 -24.08 -23.29
N PRO A 275 -10.04 -23.51 -24.48
CA PRO A 275 -8.72 -23.58 -25.12
C PRO A 275 -7.64 -22.89 -24.26
N PRO A 276 -6.42 -23.45 -24.14
CA PRO A 276 -5.33 -22.83 -23.38
C PRO A 276 -5.00 -21.39 -23.78
N THR A 277 -5.11 -21.07 -25.09
CA THR A 277 -4.85 -19.73 -25.62
C THR A 277 -5.87 -18.69 -25.14
N ALA A 278 -7.16 -19.05 -25.13
CA ALA A 278 -8.23 -18.19 -24.63
C ALA A 278 -8.09 -17.99 -23.12
N PHE A 279 -7.76 -19.06 -22.39
CA PHE A 279 -7.49 -18.99 -20.96
C PHE A 279 -6.33 -18.05 -20.64
N LEU A 280 -5.20 -18.18 -21.34
CA LEU A 280 -4.02 -17.33 -21.13
C LEU A 280 -4.34 -15.85 -21.37
N ALA A 281 -5.11 -15.54 -22.40
CA ALA A 281 -5.51 -14.15 -22.68
C ALA A 281 -6.30 -13.54 -21.50
N GLU A 282 -7.25 -14.28 -20.94
CA GLU A 282 -8.03 -13.84 -19.78
C GLU A 282 -7.18 -13.79 -18.50
N ALA A 283 -6.34 -14.80 -18.27
CA ALA A 283 -5.45 -14.87 -17.13
C ALA A 283 -4.45 -13.70 -17.11
N ASN A 284 -3.96 -13.26 -18.27
CA ASN A 284 -3.06 -12.11 -18.39
C ASN A 284 -3.74 -10.79 -18.00
N LEU A 285 -5.05 -10.63 -18.25
CA LEU A 285 -5.81 -9.49 -17.74
C LEU A 285 -5.97 -9.58 -16.22
N MET A 286 -6.29 -10.78 -15.71
CA MET A 286 -6.43 -11.02 -14.27
C MET A 286 -5.12 -10.80 -13.49
N LYS A 287 -3.96 -11.09 -14.09
CA LYS A 287 -2.63 -10.87 -13.49
C LYS A 287 -2.40 -9.41 -13.08
N GLN A 288 -2.98 -8.46 -13.80
CA GLN A 288 -2.83 -7.03 -13.55
C GLN A 288 -3.72 -6.50 -12.42
N LEU A 289 -4.73 -7.28 -12.00
CA LEU A 289 -5.66 -6.90 -10.95
C LEU A 289 -5.07 -7.17 -9.57
N GLN A 290 -4.36 -6.18 -9.04
CA GLN A 290 -3.77 -6.24 -7.69
C GLN A 290 -4.52 -5.32 -6.74
N HIS A 291 -5.23 -5.91 -5.78
CA HIS A 291 -5.95 -5.16 -4.75
C HIS A 291 -6.04 -5.98 -3.45
N PRO A 292 -5.90 -5.37 -2.25
CA PRO A 292 -5.94 -6.09 -0.97
C PRO A 292 -7.23 -6.88 -0.66
N ARG A 293 -8.28 -6.70 -1.46
CA ARG A 293 -9.58 -7.38 -1.31
C ARG A 293 -9.93 -8.30 -2.49
N LEU A 294 -8.96 -8.54 -3.37
CA LEU A 294 -9.10 -9.49 -4.47
C LEU A 294 -8.12 -10.64 -4.20
N VAL A 295 -8.60 -11.87 -4.43
CA VAL A 295 -7.74 -13.05 -4.34
C VAL A 295 -6.68 -12.96 -5.42
N ARG A 296 -5.43 -12.94 -5.01
CA ARG A 296 -4.29 -12.78 -5.90
C ARG A 296 -4.08 -14.03 -6.74
N LEU A 297 -4.00 -13.82 -8.05
CA LEU A 297 -3.56 -14.82 -9.01
C LEU A 297 -2.03 -14.84 -9.04
N HIS A 298 -1.43 -15.99 -8.70
CA HIS A 298 0.02 -16.16 -8.63
C HIS A 298 0.58 -16.67 -9.96
N ALA A 299 0.06 -17.79 -10.43
CA ALA A 299 0.58 -18.50 -11.59
C ALA A 299 -0.50 -19.37 -12.25
N VAL A 300 -0.17 -19.92 -13.41
CA VAL A 300 -1.01 -20.83 -14.18
C VAL A 300 -0.21 -22.03 -14.70
N VAL A 301 -0.90 -23.15 -14.90
CA VAL A 301 -0.40 -24.28 -15.69
C VAL A 301 -1.27 -24.36 -16.94
N THR A 302 -0.66 -24.18 -18.11
CA THR A 302 -1.36 -24.06 -19.39
C THR A 302 -1.55 -25.40 -20.11
N GLU A 303 -0.75 -26.40 -19.74
CA GLU A 303 -0.97 -27.79 -20.15
C GLU A 303 -2.28 -28.34 -19.54
N GLU A 304 -3.02 -29.15 -20.31
CA GLU A 304 -4.23 -29.78 -19.77
C GLU A 304 -3.89 -30.88 -18.73
N PRO A 305 -4.70 -31.00 -17.66
CA PRO A 305 -5.76 -30.09 -17.24
C PRO A 305 -5.20 -28.74 -16.74
N ILE A 306 -5.78 -27.63 -17.19
CA ILE A 306 -5.34 -26.27 -16.85
C ILE A 306 -5.49 -26.03 -15.35
N PHE A 307 -4.44 -25.51 -14.70
CA PHE A 307 -4.48 -25.10 -13.28
C PHE A 307 -4.37 -23.58 -13.14
N ILE A 308 -5.16 -23.04 -12.21
CA ILE A 308 -5.06 -21.66 -11.72
C ILE A 308 -4.51 -21.72 -10.29
N VAL A 309 -3.40 -21.04 -10.03
CA VAL A 309 -2.75 -21.01 -8.72
C VAL A 309 -2.95 -19.64 -8.08
N THR A 310 -3.58 -19.62 -6.91
CA THR A 310 -3.88 -18.39 -6.16
C THR A 310 -3.36 -18.49 -4.73
N GLU A 311 -3.41 -17.37 -4.02
CA GLU A 311 -3.19 -17.39 -2.56
C GLU A 311 -4.17 -18.34 -1.87
N PHE A 312 -3.73 -18.95 -0.78
CA PHE A 312 -4.57 -19.85 0.03
C PHE A 312 -5.29 -19.07 1.13
N MET A 313 -6.62 -19.08 1.11
CA MET A 313 -7.47 -18.44 2.12
C MET A 313 -7.86 -19.44 3.21
N GLU A 314 -7.26 -19.34 4.40
CA GLU A 314 -7.41 -20.36 5.46
C GLU A 314 -8.84 -20.51 5.97
N ASN A 315 -9.60 -19.43 5.99
CA ASN A 315 -10.99 -19.41 6.48
C ASN A 315 -12.03 -19.75 5.40
N GLY A 316 -11.62 -20.13 4.19
CA GLY A 316 -12.52 -20.58 3.13
C GLY A 316 -13.48 -19.50 2.62
N LYS A 317 -14.70 -19.90 2.25
CA LYS A 317 -15.75 -18.99 1.75
C LYS A 317 -16.48 -18.34 2.93
N THR A 318 -16.49 -17.02 2.96
CA THR A 318 -17.43 -16.20 3.77
C THR A 318 -18.80 -16.13 3.12
#